data_AF-A0A3T0FW87-F1
#
_entry.id   AF-A0A3T0FW87-F1
#
_cell.length_a   1.000
_cell.length_b   1.000
_cell.length_c   1.000
_cell.angle_alpha   90.00
_cell.angle_beta   90.00
_cell.angle_gamma   90.00
#
_symmetry.space_group_name_H-M   'P 1'
#
loop_
_entity.id
_entity.type
_entity.pdbx_description
1 polymer ?
#
loop_
_entity_poly.entity_id
_entity_poly.type
_entity_poly.pdbx_seq_one_letter_code
_entity_poly.pdbx_strand_id
1 'polypeptide(L)'
;MTTYTNNRTGTFSSASNAIRKHVLDDYLAAKIANHLGIRRSEVNDRTVIHVPANYANSEGVISGMELVKGLRVDLQRAQAHDGNAYATWQVQWGTGSNGKTGGAYAGVLMRVATDFTFAEFRQAMSESFGYTPGAYCRLDP
;
A
#
# COMPACT_ATOMS: atom_id res chain seq x y z
N MET A 1 6.03 9.55 -17.31
CA MET A 1 7.14 9.51 -16.32
C MET A 1 6.47 9.54 -14.99
N THR A 2 6.63 8.48 -14.20
CA THR A 2 5.90 8.30 -12.96
C THR A 2 6.13 9.44 -11.98
N THR A 3 5.03 9.94 -11.41
CA THR A 3 5.05 11.05 -10.44
C THR A 3 4.54 10.61 -9.08
N TYR A 4 5.21 11.13 -8.04
CA TYR A 4 4.92 10.86 -6.63
C TYR A 4 4.43 12.16 -5.99
N THR A 5 3.15 12.21 -5.63
CA THR A 5 2.54 13.43 -5.10
C THR A 5 2.05 13.20 -3.68
N ASN A 6 2.42 14.08 -2.74
CA ASN A 6 1.77 14.09 -1.44
C ASN A 6 0.31 14.50 -1.62
N ASN A 7 -0.62 13.58 -1.37
CA ASN A 7 -2.05 13.81 -1.58
C ASN A 7 -2.67 14.72 -0.50
N ARG A 8 -1.91 15.08 0.55
CA ARG A 8 -2.31 15.95 1.67
C ARG A 8 -3.55 15.48 2.43
N THR A 9 -3.92 14.22 2.27
CA THR A 9 -5.04 13.57 2.94
C THR A 9 -4.62 12.26 3.58
N GLY A 10 -5.49 11.78 4.47
CA GLY A 10 -5.29 10.57 5.25
C GLY A 10 -4.84 10.86 6.67
N THR A 11 -5.09 9.89 7.55
CA THR A 11 -4.76 9.98 8.97
C THR A 11 -3.85 8.82 9.28
N PHE A 12 -2.56 9.11 9.47
CA PHE A 12 -1.53 8.10 9.69
C PHE A 12 -0.80 8.34 11.00
N SER A 13 -0.55 7.24 11.70
CA SER A 13 0.37 7.21 12.84
C SER A 13 1.79 7.00 12.36
N SER A 14 2.78 7.45 13.13
CA SER A 14 4.17 7.16 12.85
C SER A 14 4.47 5.66 13.01
N ALA A 15 5.12 5.07 12.01
CA ALA A 15 5.70 3.73 12.10
C ALA A 15 7.13 3.77 12.65
N SER A 16 7.50 2.76 13.43
CA SER A 16 8.91 2.54 13.79
C SER A 16 9.72 2.15 12.55
N ASN A 17 11.05 2.35 12.61
CA ASN A 17 11.95 1.95 11.52
C ASN A 17 11.86 0.44 11.21
N ALA A 18 11.65 -0.40 12.23
CA ALA A 18 11.47 -1.84 12.04
C ALA A 18 10.22 -2.16 11.21
N ILE A 19 9.09 -1.51 11.49
CA ILE A 19 7.85 -1.69 10.72
C ILE A 19 8.02 -1.19 9.29
N ARG A 20 8.61 0.00 9.10
CA ARG A 20 8.88 0.57 7.78
C ARG A 20 9.72 -0.39 6.92
N LYS A 21 10.85 -0.85 7.46
CA LYS A 21 11.76 -1.77 6.80
C LYS A 21 11.06 -3.08 6.44
N HIS A 22 10.35 -3.69 7.41
CA HIS A 22 9.63 -4.94 7.18
C HIS A 22 8.55 -4.84 6.10
N VAL A 23 7.81 -3.73 6.09
CA VAL A 23 6.79 -3.50 5.06
C VAL A 23 7.44 -3.35 3.68
N LEU A 24 8.44 -2.47 3.56
CA LEU A 24 9.07 -2.14 2.28
C LEU A 24 9.90 -3.29 1.69
N ASP A 25 10.65 -4.01 2.53
CA ASP A 25 11.58 -5.05 2.07
C ASP A 25 10.87 -6.38 1.81
N ASP A 26 9.84 -6.71 2.61
CA ASP A 26 9.28 -8.05 2.66
C ASP A 26 7.77 -8.10 2.42
N TYR A 27 6.99 -7.32 3.19
CA TYR A 27 5.52 -7.44 3.18
C TYR A 27 4.93 -7.06 1.82
N LEU A 28 5.39 -5.96 1.21
CA LEU A 28 4.90 -5.52 -0.10
C LEU A 28 5.12 -6.58 -1.17
N ALA A 29 6.31 -7.21 -1.21
CA ALA A 29 6.58 -8.27 -2.17
C ALA A 29 5.63 -9.47 -1.99
N ALA A 30 5.37 -9.88 -0.75
CA ALA A 30 4.40 -10.93 -0.46
C ALA A 30 2.97 -10.54 -0.88
N LYS A 31 2.57 -9.28 -0.63
CA LYS A 31 1.24 -8.79 -1.02
C LYS A 31 1.07 -8.74 -2.54
N ILE A 32 2.07 -8.27 -3.27
CA ILE A 32 2.04 -8.22 -4.73
C ILE A 32 2.08 -9.62 -5.34
N ALA A 33 2.86 -10.55 -4.79
CA ALA A 33 2.84 -11.95 -5.21
C ALA A 33 1.44 -12.56 -5.11
N ASN A 34 0.76 -12.37 -3.97
CA ASN A 34 -0.61 -12.83 -3.77
C ASN A 34 -1.60 -12.14 -4.73
N HIS A 35 -1.43 -10.84 -4.98
CA HIS A 35 -2.29 -10.09 -5.89
C HIS A 35 -2.17 -10.57 -7.35
N LEU A 36 -0.96 -10.89 -7.80
CA LEU A 36 -0.67 -11.32 -9.16
C LEU A 36 -0.80 -12.85 -9.35
N GLY A 37 -0.94 -13.62 -8.27
CA GLY A 37 -0.99 -15.08 -8.34
C GLY A 37 0.35 -15.74 -8.69
N ILE A 38 1.47 -15.12 -8.28
CA ILE A 38 2.85 -15.62 -8.53
C ILE A 38 3.56 -15.93 -7.21
N ARG A 39 4.75 -16.54 -7.27
CA ARG A 39 5.55 -16.77 -6.06
C ARG A 39 6.24 -15.47 -5.62
N ARG A 40 6.41 -15.30 -4.30
CA ARG A 40 7.13 -14.14 -3.73
C ARG A 40 8.53 -13.97 -4.30
N SER A 41 9.25 -15.07 -4.55
CA SER A 41 10.60 -15.03 -5.12
C SER A 41 10.65 -14.55 -6.58
N GLU A 42 9.50 -14.45 -7.25
CA GLU A 42 9.40 -13.96 -8.63
C GLU A 42 9.15 -12.44 -8.69
N VAL A 43 8.77 -11.82 -7.56
CA VAL A 43 8.60 -10.37 -7.45
C VAL A 43 9.97 -9.70 -7.44
N ASN A 44 10.18 -8.79 -8.37
CA ASN A 44 11.37 -7.97 -8.49
C ASN A 44 10.98 -6.54 -8.87
N ASP A 45 11.95 -5.62 -8.89
CA ASP A 45 11.70 -4.20 -9.15
C ASP A 45 10.98 -3.92 -10.48
N ARG A 46 11.09 -4.80 -11.49
CA ARG A 46 10.41 -4.68 -12.79
C ARG A 46 9.06 -5.37 -12.87
N THR A 47 8.63 -6.07 -11.82
CA THR A 47 7.32 -6.72 -11.80
C THR A 47 6.23 -5.66 -12.01
N VAL A 48 5.41 -5.86 -13.04
CA VAL A 48 4.31 -4.95 -13.38
C VAL A 48 3.11 -5.25 -12.49
N ILE A 49 2.56 -4.19 -11.92
CA ILE A 49 1.35 -4.16 -11.10
C ILE A 49 0.30 -3.41 -11.90
N HIS A 50 -0.80 -4.09 -12.18
CA HIS A 50 -1.97 -3.52 -12.84
C HIS A 50 -3.19 -3.76 -11.96
N VAL A 51 -3.79 -2.69 -11.45
CA VAL A 51 -5.07 -2.78 -10.74
C VAL A 51 -6.20 -2.39 -11.69
N PRO A 52 -7.09 -3.33 -12.08
CA PRO A 52 -8.21 -3.03 -12.97
C PRO A 52 -9.15 -1.97 -12.37
N ALA A 53 -9.87 -1.20 -13.18
CA ALA A 53 -10.79 -0.17 -12.67
C ALA A 53 -11.96 -0.73 -11.83
N ASN A 54 -12.29 -2.01 -12.01
CA ASN A 54 -13.39 -2.72 -11.35
C ASN A 54 -12.89 -3.76 -10.32
N TYR A 55 -11.70 -3.57 -9.76
CA TYR A 55 -11.13 -4.50 -8.77
C TYR A 55 -12.01 -4.64 -7.52
N ALA A 56 -11.98 -5.82 -6.91
CA ALA A 56 -12.57 -6.06 -5.60
C ALA A 56 -11.55 -5.77 -4.49
N ASN A 57 -12.04 -5.34 -3.32
CA ASN A 57 -11.19 -5.15 -2.15
C ASN A 57 -10.43 -6.44 -1.82
N SER A 58 -9.17 -6.31 -1.44
CA SER A 58 -8.33 -7.41 -0.97
C SER A 58 -7.70 -7.02 0.36
N GLU A 59 -8.38 -7.41 1.43
CA GLU A 59 -7.88 -7.33 2.80
C GLU A 59 -7.05 -8.58 3.11
N GLY A 60 -6.10 -8.45 4.03
CA GLY A 60 -5.51 -9.66 4.61
C GLY A 60 -4.19 -9.46 5.33
N VAL A 61 -4.18 -9.92 6.57
CA VAL A 61 -2.96 -10.28 7.28
C VAL A 61 -2.32 -11.48 6.58
N ILE A 62 -1.01 -11.41 6.34
CA ILE A 62 -0.23 -12.55 5.85
C ILE A 62 0.35 -13.27 7.09
N SER A 63 -0.15 -14.48 7.35
CA SER A 63 0.28 -15.27 8.50
C SER A 63 1.81 -15.42 8.55
N GLY A 64 2.40 -15.20 9.72
CA GLY A 64 3.86 -15.25 9.93
C GLY A 64 4.62 -13.99 9.53
N MET A 65 3.96 -12.95 8.99
CA MET A 65 4.58 -11.66 8.65
C MET A 65 4.17 -10.52 9.58
N GLU A 66 3.50 -10.82 10.69
CA GLU A 66 3.03 -9.81 11.65
C GLU A 66 4.15 -9.42 12.63
N LEU A 67 4.71 -8.22 12.50
CA LEU A 67 5.58 -7.65 13.54
C LEU A 67 4.80 -7.02 14.70
N VAL A 68 3.57 -6.60 14.40
CA VAL A 68 2.60 -6.10 15.37
C VAL A 68 1.26 -6.74 15.07
N LYS A 69 0.42 -6.84 16.09
CA LYS A 69 -0.87 -7.53 15.99
C LYS A 69 -1.73 -6.91 14.87
N GLY A 70 -2.14 -7.72 13.89
CA GLY A 70 -2.99 -7.29 12.78
C GLY A 70 -2.30 -6.37 11.76
N LEU A 71 -0.96 -6.38 11.70
CA LEU A 71 -0.22 -5.72 10.62
C LEU A 71 -0.66 -6.29 9.28
N ARG A 72 -1.07 -5.41 8.37
CA ARG A 72 -1.51 -5.78 7.02
C ARG A 72 -1.29 -4.68 6.00
N VAL A 73 -1.31 -5.09 4.74
CA VAL A 73 -1.41 -4.18 3.60
C VAL A 73 -2.67 -4.54 2.84
N ASP A 74 -3.65 -3.66 2.88
CA ASP A 74 -4.95 -3.88 2.24
C ASP A 74 -5.04 -3.11 0.93
N LEU A 75 -5.69 -3.71 -0.05
CA LEU A 75 -6.21 -3.02 -1.23
C LEU A 75 -7.68 -2.72 -0.96
N GLN A 76 -7.99 -1.47 -0.63
CA GLN A 76 -9.34 -1.02 -0.27
C GLN A 76 -10.05 -0.39 -1.46
N ARG A 77 -11.30 0.05 -1.27
CA ARG A 77 -12.15 0.65 -2.31
C ARG A 77 -11.44 1.80 -3.03
N ALA A 78 -11.74 1.91 -4.32
CA ALA A 78 -11.20 2.97 -5.15
C ALA A 78 -11.64 4.34 -4.64
N GLN A 79 -10.71 5.31 -4.66
CA GLN A 79 -11.00 6.70 -4.37
C GLN A 79 -10.99 7.52 -5.65
N ALA A 80 -11.99 8.38 -5.81
CA ALA A 80 -12.03 9.35 -6.89
C ALA A 80 -11.26 10.61 -6.46
N HIS A 81 -10.29 11.04 -7.28
CA HIS A 81 -9.52 12.26 -7.06
C HIS A 81 -9.26 12.95 -8.40
N ASP A 82 -9.54 14.25 -8.50
CA ASP A 82 -9.35 15.04 -9.74
C ASP A 82 -9.96 14.38 -11.00
N GLY A 83 -11.16 13.80 -10.89
CA GLY A 83 -11.85 13.12 -12.01
C GLY A 83 -11.34 11.71 -12.33
N ASN A 84 -10.45 11.16 -11.51
CA ASN A 84 -9.75 9.92 -11.77
C ASN A 84 -9.90 8.91 -10.63
N ALA A 85 -9.88 7.62 -10.95
CA ALA A 85 -9.98 6.55 -9.95
C ALA A 85 -8.60 6.02 -9.52
N TYR A 86 -8.43 5.83 -8.22
CA TYR A 86 -7.19 5.35 -7.61
C TYR A 86 -7.45 4.14 -6.73
N ALA A 87 -6.64 3.11 -6.89
CA ALA A 87 -6.53 1.98 -5.99
C ALA A 87 -5.88 2.42 -4.67
N THR A 88 -6.55 2.17 -3.54
CA THR A 88 -6.03 2.53 -2.22
C THR A 88 -5.28 1.34 -1.63
N TRP A 89 -3.96 1.40 -1.65
CA TRP A 89 -3.11 0.47 -0.90
C TRP A 89 -2.78 1.05 0.46
N GLN A 90 -3.13 0.39 1.55
CA GLN A 90 -2.96 0.95 2.89
C GLN A 90 -2.29 -0.01 3.86
N VAL A 91 -1.21 0.44 4.47
CA VAL A 91 -0.51 -0.26 5.55
C VAL A 91 -1.24 0.04 6.85
N GLN A 92 -1.77 -0.99 7.49
CA GLN A 92 -2.60 -0.88 8.69
C GLN A 92 -2.14 -1.83 9.78
N TRP A 93 -2.56 -1.56 11.01
CA TRP A 93 -2.34 -2.42 12.17
C TRP A 93 -3.60 -2.47 13.04
N GLY A 94 -3.64 -3.44 13.95
CA GLY A 94 -4.76 -3.66 14.86
C GLY A 94 -5.79 -4.65 14.34
N THR A 95 -6.56 -5.22 15.27
CA THR A 95 -7.43 -6.38 15.03
C THR A 95 -8.92 -6.05 15.05
N GLY A 96 -9.28 -4.82 14.68
CA GLY A 96 -10.60 -4.26 15.01
C GLY A 96 -11.79 -5.01 14.40
N SER A 97 -12.33 -6.00 15.12
CA SER A 97 -13.77 -6.12 15.31
C SER A 97 -14.13 -5.09 16.40
N ASN A 98 -14.86 -4.02 16.06
CA ASN A 98 -15.29 -2.90 16.93
C ASN A 98 -14.39 -1.65 17.06
N GLY A 99 -13.41 -1.44 16.16
CA GLY A 99 -12.94 -0.08 15.79
C GLY A 99 -12.20 0.77 16.82
N LYS A 100 -11.69 0.23 17.94
CA LYS A 100 -11.02 1.05 19.00
C LYS A 100 -9.51 0.84 19.16
N THR A 101 -8.90 -0.10 18.46
CA THR A 101 -7.45 -0.43 18.62
C THR A 101 -6.80 -0.76 17.27
N GLY A 102 -6.71 0.24 16.39
CA GLY A 102 -6.03 0.10 15.12
C GLY A 102 -5.76 1.45 14.47
N GLY A 103 -4.97 1.43 13.40
CA GLY A 103 -4.60 2.64 12.67
C GLY A 103 -3.88 2.30 11.37
N ALA A 104 -3.45 3.35 10.68
CA ALA A 104 -2.70 3.24 9.45
C ALA A 104 -1.32 3.87 9.62
N TYR A 105 -0.32 3.32 8.94
CA TYR A 105 1.04 3.84 8.96
C TYR A 105 1.42 4.58 7.68
N ALA A 106 0.92 4.12 6.54
CA ALA A 106 1.18 4.67 5.21
C ALA A 106 0.12 4.21 4.22
N GLY A 107 0.04 4.87 3.07
CA GLY A 107 -0.79 4.42 1.98
C GLY A 107 -0.42 5.04 0.63
N VAL A 108 -0.77 4.34 -0.43
CA VAL A 108 -0.58 4.78 -1.81
C VAL A 108 -1.93 4.85 -2.50
N LEU A 109 -2.17 5.95 -3.22
CA LEU A 109 -3.25 6.08 -4.20
C LEU A 109 -2.67 5.81 -5.58
N MET A 110 -2.77 4.56 -6.03
CA MET A 110 -2.22 4.11 -7.31
C MET A 110 -3.27 4.29 -8.40
N ARG A 111 -2.94 4.97 -9.49
CA ARG A 111 -3.87 5.14 -10.60
C ARG A 111 -4.36 3.78 -11.14
N VAL A 112 -5.67 3.57 -11.22
CA VAL A 112 -6.22 2.30 -11.76
C VAL A 112 -6.03 2.21 -13.27
N ALA A 113 -6.14 0.99 -13.81
CA ALA A 113 -6.01 0.69 -15.24
C ALA A 113 -4.73 1.24 -15.87
N THR A 114 -3.67 1.33 -15.06
CA THR A 114 -2.35 1.87 -15.42
C THR A 114 -1.31 0.91 -14.88
N ASP A 115 -0.27 0.67 -15.66
CA ASP A 115 0.83 -0.21 -15.28
C ASP A 115 1.86 0.58 -14.47
N PHE A 116 2.18 0.08 -13.28
CA PHE A 116 3.30 0.55 -12.48
C PHE A 116 4.21 -0.61 -12.15
N THR A 117 5.49 -0.35 -12.02
CA THR A 117 6.46 -1.33 -11.54
C THR A 117 6.42 -1.45 -10.02
N PHE A 118 6.86 -2.59 -9.50
CA PHE A 118 7.02 -2.79 -8.07
C PHE A 118 7.98 -1.77 -7.43
N ALA A 119 9.03 -1.36 -8.14
CA ALA A 119 9.94 -0.31 -7.67
C ALA A 119 9.21 1.02 -7.43
N GLU A 120 8.34 1.43 -8.36
CA GLU A 120 7.56 2.66 -8.24
C GLU A 120 6.55 2.57 -7.10
N PHE A 121 5.85 1.45 -6.98
CA PHE A 121 4.94 1.24 -5.86
C PHE A 121 5.66 1.27 -4.50
N ARG A 122 6.82 0.61 -4.40
CA ARG A 122 7.64 0.60 -3.19
C ARG A 122 8.16 1.99 -2.85
N GLN A 123 8.60 2.77 -3.85
CA GLN A 123 9.00 4.17 -3.66
C GLN A 123 7.83 5.01 -3.15
N ALA A 124 6.64 4.92 -3.77
CA ALA A 124 5.46 5.66 -3.32
C ALA A 124 5.07 5.32 -1.86
N MET A 125 5.18 4.05 -1.48
CA MET A 125 4.92 3.64 -0.10
C MET A 125 5.99 4.21 0.86
N SER A 126 7.26 4.23 0.44
CA SER A 126 8.35 4.85 1.21
C SER A 126 8.14 6.35 1.41
N GLU A 127 7.72 7.08 0.37
CA GLU A 127 7.35 8.50 0.45
C GLU A 127 6.23 8.72 1.46
N SER A 128 5.16 7.92 1.41
CA SER A 128 4.03 8.02 2.33
C SER A 128 4.43 7.85 3.80
N PHE A 129 5.34 6.91 4.10
CA PHE A 129 5.90 6.77 5.45
C PHE A 129 6.68 8.00 5.93
N GLY A 130 7.22 8.81 5.01
CA GLY A 130 8.07 9.97 5.28
C GLY A 130 7.32 11.30 5.41
N TYR A 131 6.09 11.41 4.92
CA TYR A 131 5.33 12.66 4.96
C TYR A 131 4.99 13.10 6.39
N THR A 132 5.03 14.43 6.62
CA THR A 132 4.68 15.07 7.89
C THR A 132 3.79 16.30 7.63
N PRO A 133 2.53 16.33 8.10
CA PRO A 133 1.80 15.20 8.69
C PRO A 133 1.70 14.02 7.70
N GLY A 134 1.54 12.79 8.21
CA GLY A 134 1.45 11.60 7.38
C GLY A 134 0.32 11.72 6.36
N ALA A 135 0.55 11.26 5.13
CA ALA A 135 -0.39 11.39 4.02
C ALA A 135 -0.25 10.25 3.02
N TYR A 136 -1.28 10.04 2.20
CA TYR A 136 -1.17 9.16 1.04
C TYR A 136 -0.14 9.73 0.04
N CYS A 137 0.66 8.86 -0.55
CA CYS A 137 1.41 9.19 -1.76
C CYS A 137 0.57 8.79 -2.98
N ARG A 138 0.27 9.75 -3.86
CA ARG A 138 -0.39 9.49 -5.13
C ARG A 138 0.64 9.09 -6.16
N LEU A 139 0.37 7.99 -6.85
CA LEU A 139 1.21 7.38 -7.86
C LEU A 139 0.50 7.46 -9.21
N ASP A 140 1.01 8.34 -10.06
CA ASP A 140 0.49 8.69 -11.39
C ASP A 140 1.54 8.37 -12.48
N PRO A 141 1.13 8.11 -13.74
CA PRO A 141 2.02 7.76 -14.85
C PRO A 141 2.96 8.89 -15.33
#